data_AF-A0A6P0UXH1-F1
#
_entry.id   AF-A0A6P0UXH1-F1
#
_cell.length_a   1.000
_cell.length_b   1.000
_cell.length_c   1.000
_cell.angle_alpha   90.00
_cell.angle_beta   90.00
_cell.angle_gamma   90.00
#
_symmetry.space_group_name_H-M   'P 1'
#
loop_
_entity.id
_entity.type
_entity.pdbx_description
1 polymer ?
#
loop_
_entity_poly.entity_id
_entity_poly.type
_entity_poly.pdbx_seq_one_letter_code
_entity_poly.pdbx_strand_id
1 'polypeptide(L)'
;MTNNNGPAKYLTAHFQGYFMFRMATDPDPTNEKRGLSGYTMALVNEDDFDQKIRLQFTEEFLNKNLREPAEEMGLRENLEDGVQVYSVTFDGKPWESIEENHGQKHPLMDAKVSLGPFPDDTLYNESELPTFESRNNITGSDDTMAFVIDPFHLYLKKEEEDIIITAKDDLNPAEPDQKIWQILEPEIYGRRLTTSLEQNSQEVARAINVFDYYGYFYDRRRFLKSKIQELEKLESISEENKIEIEQYKSRLYQLEFWGDRVINKLGFKTSWNFEINGKKCLSSSCSVLGGKIDTNQLWPVQLWFGGWDGDLLVGYMRGSLSMPFTPN
;
A
#
# COMPACT_ATOMS: atom_id res chain seq x y z
N MET A 1 -3.01 -24.81 -38.20
CA MET A 1 -2.98 -24.27 -36.83
C MET A 1 -4.16 -23.33 -36.72
N THR A 2 -5.28 -23.82 -36.19
CA THR A 2 -6.51 -23.07 -36.06
C THR A 2 -6.39 -22.10 -34.89
N ASN A 3 -6.51 -20.80 -35.15
CA ASN A 3 -6.63 -19.76 -34.13
C ASN A 3 -7.86 -20.06 -33.27
N ASN A 4 -7.63 -20.70 -32.13
CA ASN A 4 -8.64 -20.92 -31.10
C ASN A 4 -8.82 -19.58 -30.37
N ASN A 5 -9.48 -18.61 -31.03
CA ASN A 5 -9.80 -17.29 -30.49
C ASN A 5 -11.00 -17.40 -29.52
N GLY A 6 -10.88 -18.25 -28.50
CA GLY A 6 -11.73 -18.12 -27.32
C GLY A 6 -11.39 -16.83 -26.58
N PRO A 7 -12.30 -16.29 -25.76
CA PRO A 7 -11.97 -15.18 -24.87
C PRO A 7 -10.77 -15.58 -23.99
N ALA A 8 -9.85 -14.65 -23.75
CA ALA A 8 -8.72 -14.86 -22.86
C ALA A 8 -9.25 -15.25 -21.47
N LYS A 9 -8.72 -16.34 -20.91
CA LYS A 9 -8.98 -16.75 -19.54
C LYS A 9 -7.85 -16.27 -18.66
N TYR A 10 -8.15 -15.92 -17.42
CA TYR A 10 -7.20 -15.31 -16.50
C TYR A 10 -6.98 -16.16 -15.27
N LEU A 11 -5.71 -16.31 -14.88
CA LEU A 11 -5.32 -16.62 -13.52
C LEU A 11 -5.18 -15.30 -12.76
N THR A 12 -6.02 -15.10 -11.75
CA THR A 12 -6.08 -13.87 -10.96
C THR A 12 -5.57 -14.14 -9.56
N ALA A 13 -4.50 -13.45 -9.17
CA ALA A 13 -4.00 -13.42 -7.79
C ALA A 13 -4.61 -12.21 -7.07
N HIS A 14 -5.40 -12.48 -6.02
CA HIS A 14 -6.00 -11.47 -5.15
C HIS A 14 -5.10 -11.28 -3.93
N PHE A 15 -4.77 -10.03 -3.61
CA PHE A 15 -3.86 -9.69 -2.54
C PHE A 15 -4.42 -8.60 -1.64
N GLN A 16 -4.00 -8.60 -0.38
CA GLN A 16 -4.39 -7.60 0.60
C GLN A 16 -3.38 -7.54 1.74
N GLY A 17 -3.41 -6.46 2.50
CA GLY A 17 -2.62 -6.32 3.71
C GLY A 17 -2.42 -4.86 4.10
N TYR A 18 -1.67 -4.66 5.18
CA TYR A 18 -1.32 -3.33 5.64
C TYR A 18 -0.15 -2.76 4.84
N PHE A 19 -0.18 -1.44 4.64
CA PHE A 19 0.88 -0.69 4.01
C PHE A 19 1.27 0.49 4.91
N MET A 20 2.48 1.01 4.77
CA MET A 20 2.85 2.30 5.36
C MET A 20 3.11 3.31 4.26
N PHE A 21 2.68 4.54 4.53
CA PHE A 21 2.91 5.68 3.65
C PHE A 21 3.03 6.92 4.52
N ARG A 22 4.18 7.56 4.41
CA ARG A 22 4.62 8.64 5.30
C ARG A 22 4.76 9.91 4.47
N MET A 23 3.79 10.80 4.57
CA MET A 23 3.75 12.07 3.84
C MET A 23 3.34 13.22 4.75
N ALA A 24 3.82 14.42 4.43
CA ALA A 24 3.22 15.65 4.94
C ALA A 24 1.84 15.84 4.30
N THR A 25 0.95 16.52 5.01
CA THR A 25 -0.43 16.73 4.57
C THR A 25 -0.73 18.22 4.51
N ASP A 26 -1.69 18.61 3.68
CA ASP A 26 -2.12 20.00 3.53
C ASP A 26 -2.35 20.66 4.91
N PRO A 27 -1.79 21.86 5.16
CA PRO A 27 -1.26 22.82 4.18
C PRO A 27 0.23 22.72 3.86
N ASP A 28 0.92 21.69 4.34
CA ASP A 28 2.32 21.48 3.96
C ASP A 28 2.43 21.07 2.49
N PRO A 29 3.48 21.52 1.76
CA PRO A 29 3.77 20.98 0.45
C PRO A 29 4.10 19.49 0.57
N THR A 30 3.77 18.70 -0.45
CA THR A 30 3.95 17.23 -0.41
C THR A 30 5.40 16.83 -0.10
N ASN A 31 6.39 17.65 -0.49
CA ASN A 31 7.81 17.44 -0.24
C ASN A 31 8.34 17.97 1.10
N GLU A 32 7.47 18.46 2.00
CA GLU A 32 7.85 18.76 3.37
C GLU A 32 8.23 17.46 4.10
N LYS A 33 9.44 17.44 4.65
CA LYS A 33 10.08 16.24 5.19
C LYS A 33 9.58 15.87 6.57
N ARG A 34 9.04 16.82 7.33
CA ARG A 34 8.69 16.58 8.74
C ARG A 34 7.23 16.79 9.07
N GLY A 35 6.43 17.38 8.19
CA GLY A 35 5.06 17.81 8.47
C GLY A 35 5.03 18.87 9.57
N LEU A 36 4.87 20.13 9.19
CA LEU A 36 4.96 21.28 10.10
C LEU A 36 3.59 21.84 10.45
N SER A 37 2.72 21.94 9.45
CA SER A 37 1.43 22.60 9.57
C SER A 37 0.27 21.64 9.40
N GLY A 38 0.43 20.53 8.66
CA GLY A 38 -0.59 19.52 8.40
C GLY A 38 -0.95 18.66 9.60
N TYR A 39 -1.79 17.63 9.37
CA TYR A 39 -2.24 16.70 10.41
C TYR A 39 -1.34 15.48 10.60
N THR A 40 -0.26 15.41 9.82
CA THR A 40 0.80 14.42 9.94
C THR A 40 2.11 15.12 10.26
N MET A 41 2.96 14.46 11.03
CA MET A 41 4.31 14.92 11.36
C MET A 41 5.23 13.72 11.58
N ALA A 42 6.52 13.89 11.34
CA ALA A 42 7.56 12.95 11.75
C ALA A 42 8.03 13.30 13.16
N LEU A 43 8.04 12.31 14.05
CA LEU A 43 8.49 12.49 15.45
C LEU A 43 10.02 12.53 15.54
N VAL A 44 10.55 13.04 16.64
CA VAL A 44 12.01 13.29 16.82
C VAL A 44 12.87 12.06 16.49
N ASN A 45 12.41 10.86 16.85
CA ASN A 45 13.15 9.62 16.64
C ASN A 45 12.78 8.89 15.34
N GLU A 46 11.83 9.42 14.57
CA GLU A 46 11.41 8.87 13.28
C GLU A 46 12.24 9.45 12.14
N ASP A 47 12.32 8.70 11.04
CA ASP A 47 12.90 9.20 9.79
C ASP A 47 12.09 10.38 9.24
N ASP A 48 12.67 11.11 8.30
CA ASP A 48 11.90 12.06 7.50
C ASP A 48 10.84 11.33 6.66
N PHE A 49 9.77 12.04 6.31
CA PHE A 49 8.81 11.61 5.31
C PHE A 49 9.47 11.49 3.94
N ASP A 50 9.30 10.33 3.33
CA ASP A 50 9.87 9.98 2.03
C ASP A 50 8.80 9.83 0.93
N GLN A 51 7.51 9.91 1.32
CA GLN A 51 6.36 9.74 0.45
C GLN A 51 6.37 8.41 -0.33
N LYS A 52 7.06 7.39 0.18
CA LYS A 52 7.11 6.08 -0.47
C LYS A 52 5.99 5.20 0.04
N ILE A 53 5.28 4.57 -0.89
CA ILE A 53 4.27 3.54 -0.55
C ILE A 53 5.04 2.23 -0.33
N ARG A 54 4.98 1.71 0.89
CA ARG A 54 5.64 0.45 1.27
C ARG A 54 4.61 -0.62 1.58
N LEU A 55 4.73 -1.74 0.88
CA LEU A 55 3.89 -2.93 1.09
C LEU A 55 4.61 -4.04 1.88
N GLN A 56 5.93 -3.90 2.04
CA GLN A 56 6.84 -4.82 2.71
C GLN A 56 7.85 -3.98 3.52
N PHE A 57 8.32 -4.50 4.65
CA PHE A 57 9.14 -3.74 5.60
C PHE A 57 10.30 -4.55 6.13
N THR A 58 11.38 -3.86 6.50
CA THR A 58 12.43 -4.45 7.34
C THR A 58 12.09 -4.25 8.81
N GLU A 59 12.64 -5.10 9.68
CA GLU A 59 12.50 -4.95 11.12
C GLU A 59 13.06 -3.59 11.61
N GLU A 60 14.19 -3.16 11.04
CA GLU A 60 14.78 -1.85 11.33
C GLU A 60 13.82 -0.70 11.01
N PHE A 61 13.15 -0.75 9.86
CA PHE A 61 12.19 0.28 9.47
C PHE A 61 11.01 0.34 10.43
N LEU A 62 10.43 -0.83 10.79
CA LEU A 62 9.31 -0.90 11.73
C LEU A 62 9.71 -0.42 13.13
N ASN A 63 10.85 -0.85 13.65
CA ASN A 63 11.36 -0.41 14.97
C ASN A 63 11.53 1.11 15.07
N LYS A 64 11.86 1.76 13.96
CA LYS A 64 12.11 3.20 13.94
C LYS A 64 10.85 4.03 13.64
N ASN A 65 9.93 3.51 12.83
CA ASN A 65 8.83 4.30 12.26
C ASN A 65 7.44 3.82 12.65
N LEU A 66 7.29 2.63 13.25
CA LEU A 66 6.01 2.16 13.78
C LEU A 66 5.78 2.79 15.15
N ARG A 67 4.62 3.42 15.33
CA ARG A 67 4.26 4.09 16.58
C ARG A 67 3.61 3.10 17.52
N GLU A 68 4.01 3.14 18.79
CA GLU A 68 3.56 2.25 19.88
C GLU A 68 2.05 1.91 19.87
N PRO A 69 1.09 2.86 19.65
CA PRO A 69 -0.31 2.48 19.64
C PRO A 69 -0.69 1.45 18.56
N ALA A 70 0.06 1.39 17.45
CA ALA A 70 -0.12 0.35 16.44
C ALA A 70 0.29 -1.03 16.95
N GLU A 71 1.35 -1.10 17.77
CA GLU A 71 1.83 -2.35 18.38
C GLU A 71 0.82 -2.88 19.40
N GLU A 72 0.28 -2.01 20.26
CA GLU A 72 -0.79 -2.35 21.21
C GLU A 72 -2.09 -2.82 20.53
N MET A 73 -2.29 -2.40 19.28
CA MET A 73 -3.41 -2.86 18.44
C MET A 73 -3.13 -4.17 17.70
N GLY A 74 -1.94 -4.77 17.88
CA GLY A 74 -1.52 -5.97 17.15
C GLY A 74 -1.26 -5.72 15.66
N LEU A 75 -1.05 -4.46 15.24
CA LEU A 75 -0.77 -4.15 13.82
C LEU A 75 0.65 -4.56 13.42
N ARG A 76 1.57 -4.75 14.37
CA ARG A 76 2.96 -5.10 14.08
C ARG A 76 3.07 -6.41 13.30
N GLU A 77 2.46 -7.48 13.81
CA GLU A 77 2.45 -8.80 13.15
C GLU A 77 1.85 -8.70 11.74
N ASN A 78 0.74 -7.96 11.60
CA ASN A 78 0.09 -7.73 10.31
C ASN A 78 0.94 -6.92 9.32
N LEU A 79 1.79 -6.02 9.81
CA LEU A 79 2.73 -5.26 8.99
C LEU A 79 3.95 -6.10 8.61
N GLU A 80 4.45 -6.96 9.50
CA GLU A 80 5.53 -7.90 9.20
C GLU A 80 5.15 -8.87 8.07
N ASP A 81 3.89 -9.30 8.02
CA ASP A 81 3.33 -10.04 6.88
C ASP A 81 3.22 -9.19 5.62
N GLY A 82 2.95 -7.90 5.76
CA GLY A 82 2.79 -6.93 4.68
C GLY A 82 1.57 -7.25 3.80
N VAL A 83 1.68 -6.95 2.51
CA VAL A 83 0.65 -7.32 1.52
C VAL A 83 0.94 -8.69 0.96
N GLN A 84 -0.04 -9.60 1.01
CA GLN A 84 0.11 -10.97 0.55
C GLN A 84 -1.06 -11.42 -0.32
N VAL A 85 -0.81 -12.40 -1.19
CA VAL A 85 -1.86 -13.10 -1.95
C VAL A 85 -2.68 -13.97 -1.01
N TYR A 86 -3.99 -13.72 -0.94
CA TYR A 86 -4.92 -14.45 -0.07
C TYR A 86 -5.92 -15.32 -0.85
N SER A 87 -5.98 -15.19 -2.17
CA SER A 87 -6.84 -16.00 -3.02
C SER A 87 -6.31 -16.04 -4.45
N VAL A 88 -6.49 -17.18 -5.11
CA VAL A 88 -6.14 -17.37 -6.51
C VAL A 88 -7.34 -17.98 -7.23
N THR A 89 -7.73 -17.37 -8.34
CA THR A 89 -8.87 -17.80 -9.13
C THR A 89 -8.50 -17.96 -10.59
N PHE A 90 -9.06 -18.96 -11.27
CA PHE A 90 -9.00 -19.10 -12.72
C PHE A 90 -10.39 -18.87 -13.29
N ASP A 91 -10.52 -17.84 -14.13
CA ASP A 91 -11.78 -17.45 -14.78
C ASP A 91 -12.92 -17.28 -13.75
N GLY A 92 -12.60 -16.62 -12.63
CA GLY A 92 -13.53 -16.31 -11.53
C GLY A 92 -13.82 -17.45 -10.56
N LYS A 93 -13.27 -18.66 -10.77
CA LYS A 93 -13.42 -19.80 -9.85
C LYS A 93 -12.14 -20.02 -9.06
N PRO A 94 -12.20 -20.46 -7.79
CA PRO A 94 -10.99 -20.86 -7.05
C PRO A 94 -10.12 -21.80 -7.88
N TRP A 95 -8.84 -21.46 -8.00
CA TRP A 95 -7.85 -22.28 -8.71
C TRP A 95 -6.96 -22.96 -7.69
N GLU A 96 -7.47 -24.07 -7.17
CA GLU A 96 -6.69 -25.02 -6.40
C GLU A 96 -5.99 -25.88 -7.44
N SER A 97 -4.79 -25.49 -7.84
CA SER A 97 -4.06 -26.26 -8.84
C SER A 97 -3.77 -27.65 -8.25
N ILE A 98 -4.48 -28.62 -8.81
CA ILE A 98 -4.25 -30.07 -8.86
C ILE A 98 -5.10 -30.87 -7.86
N GLU A 99 -6.04 -31.65 -8.40
CA GLU A 99 -6.86 -32.69 -7.71
C GLU A 99 -6.01 -33.77 -7.01
N GLU A 100 -4.69 -33.78 -7.23
CA GLU A 100 -3.70 -34.67 -6.60
C GLU A 100 -3.04 -34.09 -5.34
N ASN A 101 -3.28 -32.82 -4.99
CA ASN A 101 -2.50 -32.12 -3.97
C ASN A 101 -2.97 -32.32 -2.53
N HIS A 102 -3.80 -33.32 -2.22
CA HIS A 102 -4.13 -33.73 -0.84
C HIS A 102 -4.48 -32.59 0.15
N GLY A 103 -5.03 -31.47 -0.33
CA GLY A 103 -5.33 -30.27 0.48
C GLY A 103 -4.22 -29.19 0.54
N GLN A 104 -3.20 -29.24 -0.30
CA GLN A 104 -2.21 -28.17 -0.43
C GLN A 104 -2.80 -26.93 -1.09
N LYS A 105 -2.49 -25.76 -0.51
CA LYS A 105 -2.82 -24.45 -1.06
C LYS A 105 -2.17 -24.23 -2.44
N HIS A 106 -2.78 -23.39 -3.28
CA HIS A 106 -2.16 -22.97 -4.54
C HIS A 106 -0.78 -22.34 -4.29
N PRO A 107 0.25 -22.54 -5.15
CA PRO A 107 1.63 -22.08 -4.88
C PRO A 107 1.81 -20.56 -4.73
N LEU A 108 0.91 -19.76 -5.31
CA LEU A 108 0.89 -18.31 -5.11
C LEU A 108 0.26 -17.87 -3.78
N MET A 109 -0.36 -18.77 -3.01
CA MET A 109 -0.93 -18.40 -1.71
C MET A 109 0.15 -17.94 -0.75
N ASP A 110 -0.16 -16.87 -0.03
CA ASP A 110 0.74 -16.21 0.92
C ASP A 110 2.02 -15.66 0.24
N ALA A 111 2.02 -15.51 -1.10
CA ALA A 111 3.10 -14.83 -1.82
C ALA A 111 3.11 -13.34 -1.46
N LYS A 112 4.29 -12.80 -1.15
CA LYS A 112 4.47 -11.39 -0.81
C LYS A 112 4.26 -10.51 -2.04
N VAL A 113 3.62 -9.38 -1.85
CA VAL A 113 3.33 -8.38 -2.89
C VAL A 113 4.07 -7.09 -2.57
N SER A 114 4.74 -6.52 -3.58
CA SER A 114 5.41 -5.23 -3.49
C SER A 114 5.12 -4.36 -4.71
N LEU A 115 5.25 -3.05 -4.54
CA LEU A 115 5.35 -2.10 -5.64
C LEU A 115 6.80 -1.57 -5.65
N GLY A 116 7.63 -2.13 -6.52
CA GLY A 116 9.09 -1.98 -6.50
C GLY A 116 9.79 -3.23 -5.92
N PRO A 117 11.13 -3.29 -6.04
CA PRO A 117 11.92 -4.40 -5.51
C PRO A 117 11.67 -4.64 -4.01
N PHE A 118 11.84 -5.89 -3.55
CA PHE A 118 11.69 -6.23 -2.13
C PHE A 118 12.87 -5.68 -1.30
N PRO A 119 12.66 -5.29 -0.03
CA PRO A 119 13.73 -4.76 0.83
C PRO A 119 14.93 -5.69 1.06
N ASP A 120 14.72 -7.00 0.91
CA ASP A 120 15.74 -8.03 1.06
C ASP A 120 16.47 -8.39 -0.25
N ASP A 121 16.06 -7.79 -1.37
CA ASP A 121 16.67 -8.05 -2.67
C ASP A 121 17.96 -7.22 -2.84
N THR A 122 18.98 -7.82 -3.44
CA THR A 122 20.20 -7.12 -3.87
C THR A 122 19.94 -5.96 -4.83
N LEU A 123 18.79 -5.97 -5.50
CA LEU A 123 18.33 -4.90 -6.39
C LEU A 123 17.50 -3.84 -5.67
N TYR A 124 17.35 -3.91 -4.33
CA TYR A 124 16.57 -2.94 -3.58
C TYR A 124 17.16 -1.54 -3.68
N ASN A 125 16.32 -0.62 -4.12
CA ASN A 125 16.63 0.79 -4.19
C ASN A 125 15.39 1.58 -3.79
N GLU A 126 15.44 2.23 -2.63
CA GLU A 126 14.30 2.99 -2.09
C GLU A 126 13.81 4.09 -3.03
N SER A 127 14.70 4.62 -3.88
CA SER A 127 14.33 5.64 -4.85
C SER A 127 13.38 5.13 -5.94
N GLU A 128 13.31 3.81 -6.14
CA GLU A 128 12.41 3.13 -7.07
C GLU A 128 11.03 2.81 -6.48
N LEU A 129 10.82 3.04 -5.18
CA LEU A 129 9.50 2.87 -4.58
C LEU A 129 8.52 3.94 -5.10
N PRO A 130 7.24 3.58 -5.34
CA PRO A 130 6.22 4.51 -5.78
C PRO A 130 5.90 5.60 -4.77
N THR A 131 5.44 6.72 -5.29
CA THR A 131 4.72 7.76 -4.54
C THR A 131 3.29 7.88 -5.07
N PHE A 132 2.41 8.56 -4.31
CA PHE A 132 1.19 9.13 -4.87
C PHE A 132 1.52 10.49 -5.48
N GLU A 133 1.68 10.54 -6.80
CA GLU A 133 1.95 11.79 -7.50
C GLU A 133 0.64 12.54 -7.75
N SER A 134 0.58 13.77 -7.22
CA SER A 134 -0.63 14.62 -7.23
C SER A 134 -0.48 15.92 -8.03
N ARG A 135 0.68 16.22 -8.63
CA ARG A 135 0.95 17.53 -9.27
C ARG A 135 0.45 18.71 -8.42
N ASN A 136 0.66 18.66 -7.10
CA ASN A 136 0.31 19.69 -6.13
C ASN A 136 -1.15 20.15 -6.13
N ASN A 137 -2.12 19.33 -6.56
CA ASN A 137 -3.53 19.75 -6.68
C ASN A 137 -3.72 21.03 -7.54
N ILE A 138 -2.75 21.42 -8.37
CA ILE A 138 -2.84 22.63 -9.21
C ILE A 138 -3.84 22.40 -10.36
N THR A 139 -4.03 21.14 -10.76
CA THR A 139 -4.95 20.75 -11.84
C THR A 139 -6.13 19.88 -11.38
N GLY A 140 -6.23 19.58 -10.08
CA GLY A 140 -7.35 18.84 -9.50
C GLY A 140 -7.81 19.55 -8.24
N SER A 141 -9.11 19.80 -8.08
CA SER A 141 -9.61 20.24 -6.77
C SER A 141 -9.28 19.16 -5.74
N ASP A 142 -9.02 19.57 -4.48
CA ASP A 142 -8.86 18.65 -3.34
C ASP A 142 -9.99 17.59 -3.26
N ASP A 143 -11.11 17.85 -3.92
CA ASP A 143 -12.29 17.00 -3.99
C ASP A 143 -12.13 15.74 -4.87
N THR A 144 -11.25 15.73 -5.88
CA THR A 144 -11.17 14.58 -6.81
C THR A 144 -10.12 13.55 -6.45
N MET A 145 -9.16 13.87 -5.57
CA MET A 145 -8.08 12.97 -5.11
C MET A 145 -7.44 12.19 -6.28
N ALA A 146 -7.20 12.88 -7.40
CA ALA A 146 -6.71 12.29 -8.64
C ALA A 146 -5.20 12.04 -8.58
N PHE A 147 -4.81 10.87 -8.09
CA PHE A 147 -3.40 10.49 -7.94
C PHE A 147 -2.96 9.44 -8.94
N VAL A 148 -1.71 9.56 -9.39
CA VAL A 148 -1.00 8.50 -10.10
C VAL A 148 -0.05 7.81 -9.12
N ILE A 149 -0.04 6.48 -9.12
CA ILE A 149 1.02 5.71 -8.45
C ILE A 149 2.20 5.60 -9.42
N ASP A 150 3.33 6.23 -9.11
CA ASP A 150 4.51 6.30 -10.00
C ASP A 150 5.83 6.11 -9.22
N PRO A 151 6.75 5.22 -9.66
CA PRO A 151 6.57 4.23 -10.73
C PRO A 151 5.62 3.10 -10.33
N PHE A 152 5.05 2.39 -11.30
CA PHE A 152 4.27 1.18 -11.00
C PHE A 152 4.93 -0.06 -11.53
N HIS A 153 5.50 -0.81 -10.60
CA HIS A 153 6.15 -2.07 -10.87
C HIS A 153 5.70 -3.07 -9.82
N LEU A 154 4.74 -3.91 -10.15
CA LEU A 154 4.19 -4.88 -9.21
C LEU A 154 5.05 -6.13 -9.20
N TYR A 155 5.38 -6.60 -8.00
CA TYR A 155 6.11 -7.84 -7.76
C TYR A 155 5.26 -8.80 -6.91
N LEU A 156 5.23 -10.07 -7.29
CA LEU A 156 4.78 -11.18 -6.46
C LEU A 156 5.95 -12.14 -6.25
N LYS A 157 6.28 -12.46 -4.99
CA LYS A 157 7.40 -13.34 -4.63
C LYS A 157 6.94 -14.43 -3.66
N LYS A 158 7.22 -15.68 -3.98
CA LYS A 158 7.11 -16.84 -3.09
C LYS A 158 8.44 -17.58 -3.11
N GLU A 159 9.26 -17.35 -2.08
CA GLU A 159 10.64 -17.86 -2.02
C GLU A 159 10.72 -19.38 -1.99
N GLU A 160 9.87 -20.02 -1.20
CA GLU A 160 9.82 -21.47 -1.02
C GLU A 160 9.57 -22.22 -2.34
N GLU A 161 8.90 -21.57 -3.29
CA GLU A 161 8.50 -22.12 -4.59
C GLU A 161 9.31 -21.55 -5.76
N ASP A 162 10.31 -20.70 -5.48
CA ASP A 162 11.11 -19.96 -6.49
C ASP A 162 10.22 -19.21 -7.51
N ILE A 163 9.09 -18.66 -7.06
CA ILE A 163 8.17 -17.91 -7.91
C ILE A 163 8.42 -16.42 -7.75
N ILE A 164 8.82 -15.79 -8.84
CA ILE A 164 8.86 -14.33 -8.99
C ILE A 164 8.06 -13.95 -10.23
N ILE A 165 7.01 -13.15 -10.03
CA ILE A 165 6.22 -12.53 -11.09
C ILE A 165 6.42 -11.03 -10.99
N THR A 166 6.79 -10.39 -12.09
CA THR A 166 6.91 -8.93 -12.14
C THR A 166 6.07 -8.36 -13.29
N ALA A 167 5.49 -7.19 -13.06
CA ALA A 167 4.67 -6.50 -14.03
C ALA A 167 4.89 -4.97 -13.90
N LYS A 168 5.67 -4.40 -14.83
CA LYS A 168 5.88 -2.96 -14.95
C LYS A 168 4.83 -2.37 -15.87
N ASP A 169 4.27 -1.24 -15.48
CA ASP A 169 3.41 -0.44 -16.33
C ASP A 169 4.10 0.89 -16.66
N ASP A 170 4.21 1.21 -17.95
CA ASP A 170 4.87 2.42 -18.42
C ASP A 170 3.81 3.52 -18.60
N LEU A 171 3.96 4.65 -17.91
CA LEU A 171 3.02 5.77 -18.00
C LEU A 171 2.82 6.21 -19.46
N ASN A 172 3.93 6.41 -20.18
CA ASN A 172 3.95 6.60 -21.62
C ASN A 172 4.68 5.43 -22.30
N PRO A 173 3.96 4.49 -22.95
CA PRO A 173 4.60 3.37 -23.66
C PRO A 173 5.52 3.78 -24.82
N ALA A 174 5.30 4.96 -25.41
CA ALA A 174 6.17 5.47 -26.46
C ALA A 174 7.50 6.01 -25.91
N GLU A 175 7.51 6.47 -24.65
CA GLU A 175 8.69 6.95 -23.94
C GLU A 175 8.71 6.43 -22.49
N PRO A 176 9.05 5.15 -22.27
CA PRO A 176 8.89 4.47 -20.96
C PRO A 176 9.60 5.11 -19.76
N ASP A 177 10.64 5.89 -20.01
CA ASP A 177 11.44 6.56 -18.98
C ASP A 177 11.02 8.02 -18.75
N GLN A 178 10.03 8.51 -19.52
CA GLN A 178 9.49 9.85 -19.40
C GLN A 178 8.86 10.04 -18.02
N LYS A 179 9.33 11.05 -17.30
CA LYS A 179 8.83 11.37 -15.96
C LYS A 179 7.46 11.99 -16.07
N ILE A 180 6.60 11.74 -15.09
CA ILE A 180 5.22 12.24 -15.11
C ILE A 180 5.14 13.75 -15.29
N TRP A 181 6.01 14.58 -14.70
CA TRP A 181 6.02 16.04 -14.91
C TRP A 181 6.44 16.50 -16.32
N GLN A 182 6.96 15.59 -17.15
CA GLN A 182 7.30 15.85 -18.55
C GLN A 182 6.12 15.55 -19.50
N ILE A 183 5.09 14.85 -19.02
CA ILE A 183 3.91 14.48 -19.83
C ILE A 183 2.91 15.63 -19.82
N LEU A 184 2.76 16.36 -20.92
CA LEU A 184 1.87 17.52 -20.98
C LEU A 184 0.42 17.14 -21.24
N GLU A 185 0.20 16.08 -22.03
CA GLU A 185 -1.11 15.55 -22.41
C GLU A 185 -1.68 14.60 -21.33
N PRO A 186 -2.74 14.99 -20.59
CA PRO A 186 -3.32 14.14 -19.55
C PRO A 186 -3.86 12.81 -20.06
N GLU A 187 -4.23 12.72 -21.34
CA GLU A 187 -4.75 11.50 -21.96
C GLU A 187 -3.75 10.34 -21.93
N ILE A 188 -2.45 10.64 -21.88
CA ILE A 188 -1.38 9.63 -21.84
C ILE A 188 -1.39 8.88 -20.50
N TYR A 189 -1.49 9.61 -19.38
CA TYR A 189 -1.51 9.01 -18.04
C TYR A 189 -2.91 8.90 -17.43
N GLY A 190 -3.97 9.35 -18.12
CA GLY A 190 -5.33 9.38 -17.61
C GLY A 190 -5.84 8.00 -17.17
N ARG A 191 -5.42 6.94 -17.86
CA ARG A 191 -5.71 5.53 -17.49
C ARG A 191 -5.17 5.14 -16.10
N ARG A 192 -4.19 5.89 -15.58
CA ARG A 192 -3.51 5.65 -14.29
C ARG A 192 -4.02 6.52 -13.16
N LEU A 193 -4.97 7.42 -13.44
CA LEU A 193 -5.66 8.18 -12.42
C LEU A 193 -6.61 7.29 -11.62
N THR A 194 -7.00 7.78 -10.45
CA THR A 194 -7.99 7.14 -9.59
C THR A 194 -9.33 7.03 -10.31
N THR A 195 -9.91 5.84 -10.27
CA THR A 195 -11.21 5.52 -10.87
C THR A 195 -12.38 5.83 -9.97
N SER A 196 -12.17 5.82 -8.65
CA SER A 196 -13.19 6.21 -7.68
C SER A 196 -12.59 6.62 -6.34
N LEU A 197 -13.29 7.53 -5.66
CA LEU A 197 -13.10 7.90 -4.26
C LEU A 197 -14.40 7.63 -3.51
N GLU A 198 -14.33 6.83 -2.44
CA GLU A 198 -15.46 6.56 -1.54
C GLU A 198 -15.12 7.11 -0.16
N GLN A 199 -15.99 7.99 0.36
CA GLN A 199 -15.92 8.47 1.73
C GLN A 199 -16.74 7.51 2.61
N ASN A 200 -16.19 7.08 3.74
CA ASN A 200 -16.82 6.14 4.68
C ASN A 200 -17.10 4.74 4.11
N SER A 201 -16.10 4.14 3.46
CA SER A 201 -16.23 2.82 2.87
C SER A 201 -16.41 1.73 3.93
N GLN A 202 -17.49 0.96 3.82
CA GLN A 202 -17.74 -0.20 4.68
C GLN A 202 -16.72 -1.33 4.45
N GLU A 203 -16.14 -1.39 3.25
CA GLU A 203 -15.06 -2.32 2.94
C GLU A 203 -13.81 -1.99 3.75
N VAL A 204 -13.44 -0.70 3.80
CA VAL A 204 -12.33 -0.21 4.62
C VAL A 204 -12.58 -0.48 6.10
N ALA A 205 -13.74 -0.09 6.62
CA ALA A 205 -14.09 -0.31 8.03
C ALA A 205 -13.93 -1.77 8.46
N ARG A 206 -14.35 -2.72 7.62
CA ARG A 206 -14.17 -4.16 7.85
C ARG A 206 -12.70 -4.58 7.76
N ALA A 207 -11.95 -4.06 6.79
CA ALA A 207 -10.57 -4.42 6.56
C ALA A 207 -9.65 -4.02 7.73
N ILE A 208 -9.85 -2.83 8.29
CA ILE A 208 -9.09 -2.35 9.46
C ILE A 208 -9.77 -2.66 10.80
N ASN A 209 -10.94 -3.29 10.77
CA ASN A 209 -11.78 -3.59 11.94
C ASN A 209 -12.10 -2.36 12.81
N VAL A 210 -12.42 -1.22 12.17
CA VAL A 210 -12.84 0.01 12.84
C VAL A 210 -14.17 0.47 12.25
N PHE A 211 -15.24 0.41 13.06
CA PHE A 211 -16.59 0.82 12.65
C PHE A 211 -17.05 2.14 13.29
N ASP A 212 -16.40 2.54 14.39
CA ASP A 212 -16.61 3.82 15.06
C ASP A 212 -15.30 4.62 15.03
N TYR A 213 -15.14 5.43 13.98
CA TYR A 213 -13.94 6.26 13.81
C TYR A 213 -13.78 7.28 14.95
N TYR A 214 -14.89 7.81 15.46
CA TYR A 214 -14.86 8.77 16.56
C TYR A 214 -14.39 8.12 17.85
N GLY A 215 -14.96 6.96 18.20
CA GLY A 215 -14.53 6.14 19.32
C GLY A 215 -13.05 5.74 19.21
N TYR A 216 -12.63 5.30 18.04
CA TYR A 216 -11.24 4.95 17.74
C TYR A 216 -10.25 6.09 18.07
N PHE A 217 -10.48 7.30 17.56
CA PHE A 217 -9.61 8.44 17.85
C PHE A 217 -9.82 9.03 19.25
N TYR A 218 -10.98 8.84 19.87
CA TYR A 218 -11.19 9.15 21.27
C TYR A 218 -10.31 8.28 22.18
N ASP A 219 -10.30 6.96 21.95
CA ASP A 219 -9.47 6.03 22.69
C ASP A 219 -7.98 6.29 22.43
N ARG A 220 -7.59 6.65 21.19
CA ARG A 220 -6.23 7.09 20.88
C ARG A 220 -5.81 8.30 21.72
N ARG A 221 -6.64 9.34 21.81
CA ARG A 221 -6.34 10.52 22.63
C ARG A 221 -6.23 10.17 24.12
N ARG A 222 -7.06 9.25 24.62
CA ARG A 222 -6.98 8.76 26.00
C ARG A 222 -5.68 8.00 26.25
N PHE A 223 -5.27 7.14 25.32
CA PHE A 223 -4.01 6.43 25.39
C PHE A 223 -2.83 7.42 25.51
N LEU A 224 -2.75 8.39 24.59
CA LEU A 224 -1.67 9.40 24.59
C LEU A 224 -1.65 10.20 25.91
N LYS A 225 -2.82 10.63 26.41
CA LYS A 225 -2.94 11.32 27.71
C LYS A 225 -2.46 10.45 28.87
N SER A 226 -2.78 9.16 28.86
CA SER A 226 -2.35 8.22 29.90
C SER A 226 -0.82 8.07 29.91
N LYS A 227 -0.20 7.90 28.75
CA LYS A 227 1.26 7.75 28.63
C LYS A 227 2.01 9.01 29.08
N ILE A 228 1.53 10.19 28.69
CA ILE A 228 2.06 11.47 29.22
C ILE A 228 2.02 11.49 30.75
N GLN A 229 0.87 11.16 31.35
CA GLN A 229 0.70 11.17 32.81
C GLN A 229 1.55 10.11 33.52
N GLU A 230 1.78 8.95 32.90
CA GLU A 230 2.64 7.90 33.43
C GLU A 230 4.09 8.37 33.53
N LEU A 231 4.63 8.93 32.43
CA LEU A 231 6.00 9.44 32.37
C LEU A 231 6.21 10.67 33.26
N GLU A 232 5.23 11.56 33.37
CA GLU A 232 5.31 12.75 34.23
C GLU A 232 5.28 12.43 35.74
N LYS A 233 4.83 11.22 36.13
CA LYS A 233 4.81 10.77 37.54
C LYS A 233 6.13 10.17 38.01
N LEU A 234 7.08 9.93 37.11
CA LEU A 234 8.37 9.36 37.46
C LEU A 234 9.12 10.32 38.40
N GLU A 235 9.71 9.79 39.48
CA GLU A 235 10.44 10.60 40.48
C GLU A 235 11.60 11.39 39.86
N SER A 236 12.20 10.84 38.80
CA SER A 236 13.19 11.51 37.95
C SER A 236 12.88 11.24 36.48
N ILE A 237 12.60 12.31 35.74
CA ILE A 237 12.33 12.23 34.29
C ILE A 237 13.67 12.33 33.55
N SER A 238 14.07 11.24 32.88
CA SER A 238 15.25 11.24 32.01
C SER A 238 15.02 12.11 30.76
N GLU A 239 16.07 12.40 30.01
CA GLU A 239 15.93 13.22 28.79
C GLU A 239 15.14 12.48 27.71
N GLU A 240 15.29 11.16 27.63
CA GLU A 240 14.53 10.27 26.76
C GLU A 240 13.03 10.35 27.08
N ASN A 241 12.66 10.30 28.36
CA ASN A 241 11.26 10.41 28.78
C ASN A 241 10.66 11.79 28.45
N LYS A 242 11.47 12.88 28.52
CA LYS A 242 10.99 14.20 28.10
C LYS A 242 10.73 14.25 26.60
N ILE A 243 11.60 13.65 25.79
CA ILE A 243 11.40 13.55 24.34
C ILE A 243 10.11 12.79 24.05
N GLU A 244 9.90 11.65 24.71
CA GLU A 244 8.70 10.83 24.54
C GLU A 244 7.41 11.55 24.96
N ILE A 245 7.42 12.26 26.09
CA ILE A 245 6.30 13.12 26.52
C ILE A 245 5.95 14.15 25.44
N GLU A 246 6.94 14.85 24.87
CA GLU A 246 6.69 15.87 23.85
C GLU A 246 6.22 15.26 22.52
N GLN A 247 6.66 14.04 22.19
CA GLN A 247 6.13 13.30 21.05
C GLN A 247 4.64 12.97 21.24
N TYR A 248 4.24 12.45 22.41
CA TYR A 248 2.82 12.19 22.69
C TYR A 248 1.99 13.48 22.71
N LYS A 249 2.50 14.57 23.29
CA LYS A 249 1.82 15.88 23.27
C LYS A 249 1.63 16.40 21.86
N SER A 250 2.64 16.27 21.00
CA SER A 250 2.56 16.71 19.61
C SER A 250 1.50 15.93 18.82
N ARG A 251 1.46 14.61 18.99
CA ARG A 251 0.41 13.76 18.38
C ARG A 251 -0.98 14.08 18.91
N LEU A 252 -1.10 14.25 20.22
CA LEU A 252 -2.36 14.64 20.85
C LEU A 252 -2.87 15.98 20.31
N TYR A 253 -1.97 16.97 20.18
CA TYR A 253 -2.28 18.25 19.59
C TYR A 253 -2.80 18.10 18.15
N GLN A 254 -2.15 17.28 17.32
CA GLN A 254 -2.59 17.05 15.94
C GLN A 254 -4.01 16.46 15.88
N LEU A 255 -4.29 15.45 16.71
CA LEU A 255 -5.62 14.83 16.78
C LEU A 255 -6.70 15.79 17.31
N GLU A 256 -6.36 16.69 18.23
CA GLU A 256 -7.30 17.67 18.78
C GLU A 256 -7.52 18.88 17.88
N PHE A 257 -6.46 19.40 17.25
CA PHE A 257 -6.51 20.58 16.38
C PHE A 257 -7.23 20.29 15.07
N TRP A 258 -6.90 19.17 14.42
CA TRP A 258 -7.49 18.82 13.13
C TRP A 258 -8.82 18.07 13.24
N GLY A 259 -9.06 17.41 14.38
CA GLY A 259 -10.34 16.80 14.74
C GLY A 259 -10.95 15.96 13.61
N ASP A 260 -12.13 16.39 13.15
CA ASP A 260 -12.89 15.71 12.09
C ASP A 260 -12.11 15.51 10.79
N ARG A 261 -11.13 16.36 10.48
CA ARG A 261 -10.32 16.21 9.26
C ARG A 261 -9.54 14.89 9.27
N VAL A 262 -8.96 14.51 10.40
CA VAL A 262 -8.22 13.23 10.55
C VAL A 262 -9.20 12.06 10.57
N ILE A 263 -10.28 12.19 11.36
CA ILE A 263 -11.28 11.14 11.57
C ILE A 263 -11.92 10.73 10.23
N ASN A 264 -12.31 11.71 9.41
CA ASN A 264 -12.98 11.44 8.14
C ASN A 264 -12.07 10.75 7.12
N LYS A 265 -10.75 10.93 7.18
CA LYS A 265 -9.80 10.33 6.23
C LYS A 265 -9.58 8.84 6.47
N LEU A 266 -9.78 8.36 7.70
CA LEU A 266 -9.67 6.94 8.02
C LEU A 266 -10.66 6.10 7.17
N GLY A 267 -11.85 6.62 6.92
CA GLY A 267 -12.87 5.92 6.12
C GLY A 267 -12.70 6.01 4.60
N PHE A 268 -11.64 6.65 4.10
CA PHE A 268 -11.47 6.86 2.66
C PHE A 268 -11.04 5.57 1.96
N LYS A 269 -11.58 5.36 0.76
CA LYS A 269 -11.11 4.34 -0.19
C LYS A 269 -10.89 4.98 -1.55
N THR A 270 -9.67 4.86 -2.05
CA THR A 270 -9.29 5.34 -3.38
C THR A 270 -8.94 4.14 -4.25
N SER A 271 -9.50 4.04 -5.45
CA SER A 271 -9.38 2.85 -6.31
C SER A 271 -8.75 3.15 -7.67
N TRP A 272 -7.99 2.20 -8.19
CA TRP A 272 -7.38 2.20 -9.52
C TRP A 272 -7.79 0.94 -10.27
N ASN A 273 -7.98 1.07 -11.59
CA ASN A 273 -8.25 -0.04 -12.48
C ASN A 273 -7.66 0.29 -13.86
N PHE A 274 -6.68 -0.50 -14.29
CA PHE A 274 -6.01 -0.30 -15.57
C PHE A 274 -5.35 -1.59 -16.05
N GLU A 275 -4.91 -1.58 -17.30
CA GLU A 275 -4.17 -2.67 -17.91
C GLU A 275 -2.68 -2.34 -17.94
N ILE A 276 -1.86 -3.26 -17.40
CA ILE A 276 -0.41 -3.14 -17.42
C ILE A 276 0.07 -3.33 -18.86
N ASN A 277 0.82 -2.35 -19.39
CA ASN A 277 1.30 -2.36 -20.78
C ASN A 277 2.82 -2.63 -20.94
N GLY A 278 3.59 -2.54 -19.87
CA GLY A 278 5.05 -2.65 -19.91
C GLY A 278 5.54 -4.08 -19.74
N LYS A 279 6.83 -4.20 -19.41
CA LYS A 279 7.53 -5.49 -19.28
C LYS A 279 6.92 -6.36 -18.17
N LYS A 280 6.69 -7.64 -18.49
CA LYS A 280 6.24 -8.67 -17.54
C LYS A 280 7.23 -9.82 -17.53
N CYS A 281 7.58 -10.31 -16.35
CA CYS A 281 8.53 -11.41 -16.21
C CYS A 281 7.97 -12.50 -15.28
N LEU A 282 8.40 -13.73 -15.53
CA LEU A 282 8.17 -14.89 -14.67
C LEU A 282 9.51 -15.63 -14.54
N SER A 283 10.00 -15.85 -13.31
CA SER A 283 11.22 -16.61 -13.07
C SER A 283 10.98 -18.13 -13.01
N SER A 284 9.79 -18.56 -12.57
CA SER A 284 9.50 -19.97 -12.32
C SER A 284 9.16 -20.75 -13.58
N SER A 285 9.33 -22.08 -13.51
CA SER A 285 8.70 -22.96 -14.49
C SER A 285 7.19 -22.91 -14.29
N CYS A 286 6.46 -22.44 -15.31
CA CYS A 286 4.99 -22.43 -15.39
C CYS A 286 4.31 -23.73 -14.89
N SER A 287 5.04 -24.86 -14.87
CA SER A 287 4.53 -26.15 -14.40
C SER A 287 3.95 -26.10 -12.98
N VAL A 288 4.55 -25.33 -12.08
CA VAL A 288 4.10 -25.23 -10.67
C VAL A 288 2.73 -24.54 -10.56
N LEU A 289 2.41 -23.61 -11.47
CA LEU A 289 1.12 -22.91 -11.49
C LEU A 289 -0.02 -23.73 -12.12
N GLY A 290 0.28 -24.93 -12.64
CA GLY A 290 -0.68 -25.77 -13.35
C GLY A 290 -1.03 -25.28 -14.76
N GLY A 291 -0.19 -24.45 -15.39
CA GLY A 291 -0.43 -23.90 -16.73
C GLY A 291 0.52 -22.78 -17.11
N LYS A 292 0.34 -22.17 -18.28
CA LYS A 292 1.22 -21.14 -18.84
C LYS A 292 0.59 -19.76 -18.77
N ILE A 293 1.35 -18.79 -18.27
CA ILE A 293 1.02 -17.36 -18.33
C ILE A 293 1.52 -16.76 -19.66
N ASP A 294 0.70 -15.95 -20.33
CA ASP A 294 1.11 -15.18 -21.51
C ASP A 294 1.58 -13.76 -21.11
N THR A 295 2.87 -13.51 -21.25
CA THR A 295 3.51 -12.22 -20.94
C THR A 295 3.45 -11.22 -22.09
N ASN A 296 2.89 -11.57 -23.25
CA ASN A 296 2.75 -10.65 -24.39
C ASN A 296 1.39 -9.95 -24.42
N GLN A 297 0.44 -10.41 -23.61
CA GLN A 297 -0.87 -9.79 -23.46
C GLN A 297 -0.90 -8.79 -22.30
N LEU A 298 -1.86 -7.88 -22.36
CA LEU A 298 -2.12 -6.93 -21.28
C LEU A 298 -2.59 -7.67 -20.02
N TRP A 299 -2.14 -7.21 -18.86
CA TRP A 299 -2.51 -7.78 -17.56
C TRP A 299 -3.38 -6.78 -16.81
N PRO A 300 -4.69 -7.01 -16.67
CA PRO A 300 -5.55 -6.15 -15.87
C PRO A 300 -5.13 -6.15 -14.40
N VAL A 301 -5.11 -4.98 -13.79
CA VAL A 301 -4.90 -4.80 -12.36
C VAL A 301 -5.99 -3.90 -11.80
N GLN A 302 -6.55 -4.32 -10.67
CA GLN A 302 -7.48 -3.53 -9.87
C GLN A 302 -6.93 -3.46 -8.46
N LEU A 303 -6.92 -2.28 -7.86
CA LEU A 303 -6.49 -2.13 -6.48
C LEU A 303 -7.13 -0.92 -5.83
N TRP A 304 -7.17 -0.91 -4.50
CA TRP A 304 -7.53 0.25 -3.72
C TRP A 304 -6.62 0.39 -2.49
N PHE A 305 -6.46 1.65 -2.07
CA PHE A 305 -5.81 2.04 -0.82
C PHE A 305 -6.84 2.79 0.03
N GLY A 306 -6.85 2.52 1.33
CA GLY A 306 -7.79 3.14 2.26
C GLY A 306 -7.44 2.85 3.70
N GLY A 307 -8.27 3.29 4.65
CA GLY A 307 -8.02 3.00 6.05
C GLY A 307 -6.79 3.70 6.61
N TRP A 308 -6.30 4.75 5.93
CA TRP A 308 -5.04 5.39 6.29
C TRP A 308 -5.22 6.26 7.53
N ASP A 309 -4.55 5.87 8.60
CA ASP A 309 -4.51 6.59 9.86
C ASP A 309 -3.33 7.58 9.81
N GLY A 310 -3.61 8.88 9.72
CA GLY A 310 -2.58 9.91 9.67
C GLY A 310 -1.72 10.02 10.95
N ASP A 311 -2.19 9.50 12.09
CA ASP A 311 -1.41 9.42 13.32
C ASP A 311 -0.56 8.14 13.38
N LEU A 312 -0.91 7.06 12.68
CA LEU A 312 -0.05 5.86 12.60
C LEU A 312 0.80 5.80 11.34
N LEU A 313 0.43 6.54 10.30
CA LEU A 313 0.98 6.47 8.95
C LEU A 313 0.85 5.08 8.31
N VAL A 314 -0.13 4.31 8.79
CA VAL A 314 -0.48 2.95 8.37
C VAL A 314 -1.84 2.98 7.70
N GLY A 315 -1.99 2.24 6.60
CA GLY A 315 -3.29 2.01 5.98
C GLY A 315 -3.44 0.56 5.53
N TYR A 316 -4.54 0.28 4.84
CA TYR A 316 -4.83 -1.02 4.27
C TYR A 316 -5.01 -0.95 2.76
N MET A 317 -4.58 -2.00 2.07
CA MET A 317 -4.73 -2.10 0.63
C MET A 317 -5.29 -3.47 0.23
N ARG A 318 -6.02 -3.50 -0.88
CA ARG A 318 -6.46 -4.74 -1.53
C ARG A 318 -6.39 -4.57 -3.03
N GLY A 319 -6.08 -5.65 -3.74
CA GLY A 319 -6.08 -5.64 -5.18
C GLY A 319 -6.07 -7.02 -5.79
N SER A 320 -5.99 -7.05 -7.11
CA SER A 320 -5.91 -8.25 -7.90
C SER A 320 -5.09 -8.01 -9.16
N LEU A 321 -4.25 -8.99 -9.52
CA LEU A 321 -3.54 -9.04 -10.79
C LEU A 321 -4.10 -10.19 -11.62
N SER A 322 -4.60 -9.90 -12.81
CA SER A 322 -5.14 -10.89 -13.74
C SER A 322 -4.16 -11.16 -14.87
N MET A 323 -3.71 -12.41 -14.97
CA MET A 323 -2.70 -12.86 -15.92
C MET A 323 -3.34 -13.81 -16.94
N PRO A 324 -3.31 -13.51 -18.25
CA PRO A 324 -3.77 -14.43 -19.28
C PRO A 324 -3.11 -15.79 -19.14
N PHE A 325 -3.92 -16.85 -19.06
CA PHE A 325 -3.47 -18.17 -18.58
C PHE A 325 -4.10 -19.32 -19.38
N THR A 326 -3.26 -20.29 -19.72
CA THR A 326 -3.66 -21.56 -20.36
C THR A 326 -3.31 -22.72 -19.43
N PRO A 327 -4.30 -23.38 -18.80
CA PRO A 327 -4.06 -24.58 -18.01
C PRO A 327 -3.35 -25.68 -18.81
N ASN A 328 -2.57 -26.52 -18.13
CA ASN A 328 -1.89 -27.66 -18.74
C ASN A 328 -2.84 -28.77 -19.21
#